data_AF-A0A1D8DXA2-F1
#
_entry.id   AF-A0A1D8DXA2-F1
#
_cell.length_a   1.000
_cell.length_b   1.000
_cell.length_c   1.000
_cell.angle_alpha   90.00
_cell.angle_beta   90.00
_cell.angle_gamma   90.00
#
_symmetry.space_group_name_H-M   'P 1'
#
loop_
_entity.id
_entity.type
_entity.pdbx_description
1 polymer ?
#
loop_
_entity_poly.entity_id
_entity_poly.type
_entity_poly.pdbx_seq_one_letter_code
_entity_poly.pdbx_strand_id
1 'polypeptide(L)'
;MNHKRVERVYREEGLSVRKRKRRRAVSVARTPLLRPERANEAWGLDFVSDALAWGRRLRALTVADLYTREALAIEVIRRSLACAWRACSTA
;
A
#
# COMPACT_ATOMS: atom_id res chain seq x y z
N MET A 1 -0.37 -3.80 -38.86
CA MET A 1 -1.30 -4.71 -38.15
C MET A 1 -2.58 -3.96 -37.81
N ASN A 2 -3.76 -4.44 -38.23
CA ASN A 2 -5.02 -3.71 -38.08
C ASN A 2 -5.76 -4.13 -36.78
N HIS A 3 -5.52 -3.37 -35.71
CA HIS A 3 -5.98 -3.68 -34.35
C HIS A 3 -7.52 -3.79 -34.23
N LYS A 4 -8.28 -3.02 -35.00
CA LYS A 4 -9.75 -3.01 -34.97
C LYS A 4 -10.37 -4.34 -35.43
N ARG A 5 -9.78 -4.95 -36.46
CA ARG A 5 -10.26 -6.23 -37.02
C ARG A 5 -9.98 -7.38 -36.04
N VAL A 6 -8.81 -7.37 -35.41
CA VAL A 6 -8.42 -8.36 -34.40
C VAL A 6 -9.34 -8.27 -33.19
N GLU A 7 -9.61 -7.07 -32.66
CA GLU A 7 -10.50 -6.90 -31.51
C GLU A 7 -11.94 -7.38 -31.79
N ARG A 8 -12.45 -7.18 -33.02
CA ARG A 8 -13.79 -7.65 -33.41
C ARG A 8 -13.87 -9.18 -33.44
N VAL A 9 -12.89 -9.85 -34.05
CA VAL A 9 -12.83 -11.33 -34.08
C VAL A 9 -12.75 -11.90 -32.67
N TYR A 10 -11.91 -11.35 -31.78
CA TYR A 10 -11.84 -11.81 -30.39
C TYR A 10 -13.15 -11.63 -29.61
N ARG A 11 -13.98 -10.65 -29.99
CA ARG A 11 -15.28 -10.40 -29.37
C ARG A 11 -16.37 -11.33 -29.92
N GLU A 12 -16.36 -11.59 -31.23
CA GLU A 12 -17.28 -12.52 -31.90
C GLU A 12 -17.04 -13.97 -31.44
N GLU A 13 -15.78 -14.37 -31.29
CA GLU A 13 -15.37 -15.71 -30.83
C GLU A 13 -15.43 -15.87 -29.29
N GLY A 14 -15.86 -14.84 -28.55
CA GLY A 14 -15.93 -14.88 -27.09
C GLY A 14 -14.57 -14.98 -26.37
N LEU A 15 -13.46 -14.85 -27.09
CA LEU A 15 -12.07 -14.94 -26.60
C LEU A 15 -11.57 -13.65 -25.91
N SER A 16 -12.44 -12.65 -25.75
CA SER A 16 -12.09 -11.40 -25.10
C SER A 16 -11.77 -11.61 -23.61
N VAL A 17 -10.54 -11.29 -23.20
CA VAL A 17 -10.12 -11.38 -21.79
C VAL A 17 -10.90 -10.35 -20.97
N ARG A 18 -11.67 -10.81 -19.98
CA ARG A 18 -12.39 -9.94 -19.05
C ARG A 18 -11.40 -9.08 -18.25
N LYS A 19 -11.29 -7.80 -18.59
CA LYS A 19 -10.49 -6.84 -17.81
C LYS A 19 -11.13 -6.67 -16.44
N ARG A 20 -10.45 -7.12 -15.40
CA ARG A 20 -10.89 -6.93 -14.00
C ARG A 20 -10.83 -5.43 -13.69
N LYS A 21 -11.99 -4.77 -13.56
CA LYS A 21 -12.05 -3.38 -13.13
C LYS A 21 -11.47 -3.28 -11.71
N ARG A 22 -10.39 -2.52 -11.54
CA ARG A 22 -9.81 -2.25 -10.22
C ARG A 22 -10.88 -1.58 -9.37
N ARG A 23 -11.31 -2.23 -8.28
CA ARG A 23 -12.18 -1.59 -7.28
C ARG A 23 -11.39 -0.41 -6.70
N ARG A 24 -11.89 0.81 -6.89
CA ARG A 24 -11.38 1.97 -6.16
C ARG A 24 -11.92 1.82 -4.74
N ALA A 25 -11.03 1.76 -3.75
CA ALA A 25 -11.45 1.91 -2.36
C ALA A 25 -12.12 3.28 -2.23
N VAL A 26 -13.24 3.34 -1.51
CA VAL A 26 -13.91 4.61 -1.23
C VAL A 26 -12.92 5.46 -0.44
N SER A 27 -12.53 6.62 -0.97
CA SER A 27 -11.73 7.57 -0.22
C SER A 27 -12.61 8.15 0.87
N VAL A 28 -12.40 7.73 2.12
CA VAL A 28 -12.97 8.43 3.27
C VAL A 28 -12.44 9.87 3.23
N ALA A 29 -13.32 10.85 3.46
CA ALA A 29 -12.93 12.24 3.55
C ALA A 29 -11.82 12.37 4.60
N ARG A 30 -10.64 12.83 4.18
CA ARG A 30 -9.50 13.01 5.08
C ARG A 30 -9.77 14.23 5.96
N THR A 31 -10.20 14.01 7.19
CA THR A 31 -10.22 15.07 8.21
C THR A 31 -8.79 15.53 8.45
N PRO A 32 -8.51 16.85 8.48
CA PRO A 32 -7.19 17.33 8.85
C PRO A 32 -6.85 16.83 10.27
N LEU A 33 -5.68 16.21 10.41
CA LEU A 33 -5.16 15.81 11.71
C LEU A 33 -4.83 17.07 12.51
N LEU A 34 -5.26 17.11 13.77
CA LEU A 34 -4.89 18.19 14.69
C LEU A 34 -3.36 18.13 14.90
N ARG A 35 -2.70 19.28 14.82
CA ARG A 35 -1.26 19.37 15.08
C ARG A 35 -1.05 19.30 16.60
N PRO A 36 -0.14 18.45 17.10
CA PRO A 36 0.19 18.43 18.53
C PRO A 36 0.78 19.77 18.98
N GLU A 37 0.54 20.12 20.24
CA GLU A 37 1.02 21.34 20.88
C GLU A 37 2.28 21.07 21.72
N ARG A 38 2.51 19.82 22.14
CA ARG A 38 3.65 19.42 22.98
C ARG A 38 4.34 18.16 22.46
N ALA A 39 5.60 18.00 22.85
CA ALA A 39 6.35 16.76 22.61
C ALA A 39 5.65 15.56 23.26
N ASN A 40 5.72 14.40 22.61
CA ASN A 40 5.09 13.15 23.07
C ASN A 40 3.56 13.15 23.19
N GLU A 41 2.88 14.13 22.59
CA GLU A 41 1.41 14.19 22.59
C GLU A 41 0.79 13.32 21.49
N ALA A 42 1.43 13.23 20.34
CA ALA A 42 0.96 12.45 19.21
C ALA A 42 2.11 11.79 18.45
N TRP A 43 1.98 10.50 18.16
CA TRP A 43 2.99 9.73 17.43
C TRP A 43 2.46 9.30 16.06
N GLY A 44 3.28 9.51 15.04
CA GLY A 44 3.11 8.97 13.71
C GLY A 44 3.66 7.55 13.67
N LEU A 45 2.84 6.63 13.19
CA LEU A 45 3.24 5.25 12.90
C LEU A 45 3.19 5.03 11.41
N ASP A 46 4.34 4.73 10.81
CA ASP A 46 4.46 4.48 9.39
C ASP A 46 5.09 3.11 9.12
N PHE A 47 4.68 2.48 8.02
CA PHE A 47 5.29 1.23 7.55
C PHE A 47 6.11 1.49 6.30
N VAL A 48 7.42 1.25 6.39
CA VAL A 48 8.33 1.29 5.25
C VAL A 48 8.55 -0.13 4.76
N SER A 49 8.39 -0.36 3.46
CA SER A 49 8.68 -1.65 2.82
C SER A 49 9.70 -1.45 1.73
N ASP A 50 10.76 -2.25 1.74
CA ASP A 50 11.82 -2.23 0.74
C ASP A 50 12.14 -3.64 0.23
N ALA A 51 12.74 -3.72 -0.95
CA ALA A 51 13.16 -4.97 -1.59
C ALA A 51 14.68 -4.95 -1.79
N LEU A 52 15.37 -5.85 -1.10
CA LEU A 52 16.80 -6.04 -1.27
C LEU A 52 17.09 -6.70 -2.64
N ALA A 53 18.26 -6.41 -3.20
CA ALA A 53 18.70 -6.97 -4.48
C ALA A 53 18.65 -8.51 -4.55
N TRP A 54 18.77 -9.18 -3.40
CA TRP A 54 18.72 -10.65 -3.29
C TRP A 54 17.29 -11.21 -3.14
N GLY A 55 16.26 -10.41 -3.46
CA GLY A 55 14.86 -10.85 -3.49
C GLY A 55 14.16 -10.88 -2.12
N ARG A 56 14.87 -10.60 -1.03
CA ARG A 56 14.28 -10.50 0.31
C ARG A 56 13.58 -9.16 0.49
N ARG A 57 12.32 -9.20 0.92
CA ARG A 57 11.58 -8.00 1.33
C ARG A 57 11.82 -7.68 2.79
N LEU A 58 12.10 -6.42 3.07
CA LEU A 58 12.31 -5.89 4.40
C LEU A 58 11.17 -4.92 4.71
N ARG A 59 10.60 -5.02 5.90
CA ARG A 59 9.55 -4.13 6.37
C ARG A 59 9.96 -3.57 7.71
N ALA A 60 9.78 -2.28 7.90
CA ALA A 60 10.06 -1.59 9.14
C ALA A 60 8.81 -0.81 9.58
N LEU A 61 8.49 -0.90 10.86
CA LEU A 61 7.58 0.04 11.52
C LEU A 61 8.42 1.19 12.06
N THR A 62 8.10 2.41 11.66
CA THR A 62 8.75 3.63 12.15
C THR A 62 7.79 4.39 13.05
N VAL A 63 8.27 4.75 14.24
CA VAL A 63 7.56 5.57 15.23
C VAL A 63 8.25 6.93 15.27
N ALA A 64 7.50 7.98 14.95
CA ALA A 64 8.00 9.35 14.98
C ALA A 64 7.10 10.25 15.82
N ASP A 65 7.67 11.15 16.61
CA ASP A 65 6.90 12.18 17.30
C ASP A 65 6.45 13.24 16.30
N LEU A 66 5.15 13.54 16.25
CA LEU A 66 4.58 14.50 15.30
C LEU A 66 4.91 15.95 15.66
N TYR A 67 5.26 16.23 16.92
CA TYR A 67 5.64 17.57 17.36
C TYR A 67 7.11 17.87 17.07
N THR A 68 8.03 17.07 17.64
CA THR A 68 9.48 17.26 17.51
C THR A 68 10.05 16.77 16.18
N ARG A 69 9.32 15.90 15.47
CA ARG A 69 9.77 15.15 14.27
C ARG A 69 10.96 14.23 14.54
N GLU A 70 11.16 13.85 15.81
CA GLU A 70 12.19 12.89 16.18
C GLU A 70 11.72 11.45 15.93
N ALA A 71 12.63 10.60 15.47
CA ALA A 71 12.38 9.17 15.29
C ALA A 71 12.59 8.47 16.64
N LEU A 72 11.49 8.05 17.27
CA LEU A 72 11.50 7.41 18.58
C LEU A 72 11.95 5.94 18.51
N ALA A 73 11.46 5.20 17.50
CA ALA A 73 11.78 3.79 17.34
C ALA A 73 11.66 3.34 15.89
N ILE A 74 12.48 2.35 15.53
CA ILE A 74 12.40 1.64 14.25
C ILE A 74 12.47 0.15 14.52
N GLU A 75 11.38 -0.56 14.25
CA GLU A 75 11.31 -2.00 14.41
C GLU A 75 11.32 -2.71 13.05
N VAL A 76 12.34 -3.54 12.82
CA VAL A 76 12.45 -4.33 11.59
C VAL A 76 11.66 -5.64 11.75
N ILE A 77 10.60 -5.77 10.96
CA ILE A 77 9.75 -6.95 10.90
C ILE A 77 10.46 -8.01 10.04
N ARG A 78 11.12 -8.96 10.71
CA ARG A 78 11.85 -10.07 10.06
C ARG A 78 10.94 -11.24 9.67
N ARG A 79 9.65 -11.21 10.00
CA ARG A 79 8.79 -12.40 9.87
C ARG A 79 8.33 -12.63 8.42
N SER A 80 8.76 -13.77 7.87
CA SER A 80 8.49 -14.35 6.56
C SER A 80 7.03 -14.72 6.27
N LEU A 81 6.04 -14.11 6.94
CA LEU A 81 4.62 -14.42 6.71
C LEU A 81 4.12 -13.67 5.48
N ALA A 82 4.44 -14.21 4.30
CA ALA A 82 3.88 -13.83 3.01
C ALA A 82 2.33 -13.85 2.97
N CYS A 83 1.66 -14.40 3.99
CA CYS A 83 0.21 -14.61 4.02
C CYS A 83 -0.58 -13.54 4.80
N ALA A 84 0.00 -12.86 5.81
CA ALA A 84 -0.79 -11.95 6.67
C ALA A 84 -1.12 -10.59 6.03
N TRP A 85 -0.41 -10.20 4.97
CA TRP A 85 -0.54 -8.86 4.39
C TRP A 85 -1.76 -8.65 3.48
N ARG A 86 -2.37 -9.71 2.95
CA ARG A 86 -3.65 -9.56 2.22
C ARG A 86 -4.83 -9.27 3.14
N ALA A 87 -4.71 -9.57 4.43
CA ALA A 87 -5.78 -9.34 5.40
C ALA A 87 -5.84 -7.89 5.88
N CYS A 88 -4.68 -7.23 6.04
CA CYS A 88 -4.63 -5.88 6.63
C CYS A 88 -4.79 -4.74 5.60
N SER A 89 -4.55 -4.98 4.31
CA SER A 89 -4.78 -3.99 3.24
C SER A 89 -6.27 -3.79 2.86
N THR A 90 -7.19 -4.39 3.63
CA THR A 90 -8.64 -4.36 3.37
C THR A 90 -9.44 -3.80 4.56
N ALA A 91 -8.77 -3.21 5.55
CA ALA A 91 -9.41 -2.43 6.62
C ALA A 91 -9.25 -0.93 6.33
#